data_AF-A0AAJ5WQ69-F1
#
_entry.id   AF-A0AAJ5WQ69-F1
#
_cell.length_a   1.000
_cell.length_b   1.000
_cell.length_c   1.000
_cell.angle_alpha   90.00
_cell.angle_beta   90.00
_cell.angle_gamma   90.00
#
_symmetry.space_group_name_H-M   'P 1'
#
loop_
_entity.id
_entity.type
_entity.pdbx_description
1 polymer ?
#
loop_
_entity_poly.entity_id
_entity_poly.type
_entity_poly.pdbx_seq_one_letter_code
_entity_poly.pdbx_strand_id
1 'polypeptide(L)'
;MKYEKNNAFADWLYNRYVEGMQNGEYHRAPLYTLVLRQYISALNRTRHTIQKRHAESLLQRITDANAENAAHRLKKTAAEALKEKLDRLHRDERILRMAQIPEEDVQAMLTIKMNKYAIH
;
A
#
# COMPACT_ATOMS: atom_id res chain seq x y z
N MET A 1 -9.25 -19.99 13.99
CA MET A 1 -8.55 -18.92 13.25
C MET A 1 -7.84 -18.02 14.25
N LYS A 2 -6.52 -18.20 14.41
CA LYS A 2 -5.75 -17.68 15.55
C LYS A 2 -4.91 -16.49 15.07
N TYR A 3 -5.38 -15.27 15.36
CA TYR A 3 -4.69 -14.00 15.16
C TYR A 3 -4.17 -13.74 13.75
N GLU A 4 -5.06 -13.29 12.86
CA GLU A 4 -4.64 -12.44 11.76
C GLU A 4 -3.82 -11.28 12.36
N LYS A 5 -2.55 -11.17 11.96
CA LYS A 5 -1.62 -10.15 12.45
C LYS A 5 -2.21 -8.79 12.08
N ASN A 6 -2.91 -8.14 13.01
CA ASN A 6 -3.64 -6.90 12.78
C ASN A 6 -2.67 -5.70 12.62
N ASN A 7 -1.92 -5.71 11.53
CA ASN A 7 -1.03 -4.65 11.07
C ASN A 7 -1.73 -3.68 10.12
N ALA A 8 -3.00 -3.96 9.78
CA ALA A 8 -3.79 -3.20 8.81
C ALA A 8 -3.83 -1.71 9.13
N PHE A 9 -3.91 -1.33 10.41
CA PHE A 9 -3.90 0.08 10.79
C PHE A 9 -2.55 0.77 10.55
N ALA A 10 -1.44 0.11 10.88
CA ALA A 10 -0.10 0.63 10.61
C ALA A 10 0.17 0.73 9.10
N ASP A 11 -0.24 -0.30 8.35
CA ASP A 11 -0.16 -0.33 6.89
C ASP A 11 -1.00 0.79 6.27
N TRP A 12 -2.20 1.03 6.80
CA TRP A 12 -3.07 2.11 6.35
C TRP A 12 -2.41 3.48 6.56
N LEU A 13 -1.87 3.76 7.76
CA LEU A 13 -1.15 5.01 8.04
C LEU A 13 0.05 5.20 7.11
N TYR A 14 0.84 4.15 6.91
CA TYR A 14 1.98 4.17 6.00
C TYR A 14 1.54 4.42 4.55
N ASN A 15 0.51 3.73 4.06
CA ASN A 15 0.04 3.89 2.69
C ASN A 15 -0.52 5.31 2.45
N ARG A 16 -1.22 5.90 3.44
CA ARG A 16 -1.67 7.30 3.36
C ARG A 16 -0.51 8.29 3.33
N TYR A 17 0.55 8.02 4.07
CA TYR A 17 1.79 8.79 3.94
C TYR A 17 2.35 8.72 2.52
N VAL A 18 2.51 7.50 1.97
CA VAL A 18 3.04 7.28 0.63
C VAL A 18 2.20 7.96 -0.45
N GLU A 19 0.87 7.83 -0.38
CA GLU A 19 -0.05 8.54 -1.28
C GLU A 19 0.14 10.05 -1.21
N GLY A 20 0.21 10.61 0.00
CA GLY A 20 0.40 12.05 0.18
C GLY A 20 1.70 12.53 -0.45
N MET A 21 2.80 11.78 -0.29
CA MET A 21 4.09 12.12 -0.90
C MET A 21 4.10 11.98 -2.43
N GLN A 22 3.37 11.01 -2.98
CA GLN A 22 3.28 10.78 -4.42
C GLN A 22 2.34 11.77 -5.14
N ASN A 23 1.28 12.21 -4.47
CA ASN A 23 0.27 13.11 -5.03
C ASN A 23 0.55 14.60 -4.76
N GLY A 24 1.68 14.92 -4.11
CA GLY A 24 2.03 16.30 -3.76
C GLY A 24 1.27 16.89 -2.56
N GLU A 25 0.57 16.06 -1.77
CA GLU A 25 -0.10 16.47 -0.53
C GLU A 25 0.86 16.50 0.66
N TYR A 26 1.98 17.23 0.52
CA TYR A 26 3.08 17.27 1.49
C TYR A 26 2.68 17.81 2.87
N HIS A 27 1.62 18.61 2.95
CA HIS A 27 1.07 19.14 4.21
C HIS A 27 0.31 18.07 5.01
N ARG A 28 -0.28 17.08 4.33
CA ARG A 28 -1.08 16.02 4.96
C ARG A 28 -0.24 14.81 5.32
N ALA A 29 0.78 14.48 4.54
CA ALA A 29 1.63 13.32 4.78
C ALA A 29 2.20 13.26 6.22
N PRO A 30 2.76 14.35 6.80
CA PRO A 30 3.30 14.33 8.16
C PRO A 30 2.30 13.96 9.26
N LEU A 31 0.99 14.22 9.05
CA LEU A 31 -0.06 13.87 10.02
C LEU A 31 -0.13 12.34 10.18
N TYR A 32 -0.01 11.58 9.10
CA TYR A 32 -0.02 10.13 9.17
C TYR A 32 1.21 9.56 9.89
N THR A 33 2.38 10.18 9.70
CA THR A 33 3.59 9.83 10.44
C THR A 33 3.44 10.13 11.94
N LEU A 34 2.81 11.26 12.29
CA LEU A 34 2.54 11.63 13.69
C LEU A 34 1.63 10.59 14.36
N VAL A 35 0.53 10.22 13.70
CA VAL A 35 -0.40 9.20 14.21
C VAL A 35 0.29 7.83 14.30
N LEU A 36 1.18 7.48 13.36
CA LEU A 36 1.96 6.24 13.42
C LEU A 36 2.90 6.20 14.64
N ARG A 37 3.57 7.31 14.95
CA ARG A 37 4.40 7.42 16.17
C ARG A 37 3.56 7.24 17.43
N GLN A 38 2.40 7.88 17.50
CA GLN A 38 1.49 7.74 18.64
C GLN A 38 0.99 6.30 18.76
N TYR A 39 0.64 5.66 17.64
CA TYR A 39 0.23 4.26 17.61
C TYR A 39 1.34 3.33 18.16
N ILE A 40 2.59 3.49 17.74
CA ILE A 40 3.73 2.72 18.25
C ILE A 40 3.85 2.87 19.78
N SER A 41 3.70 4.10 20.29
CA SER A 41 3.77 4.37 21.73
C SER A 41 2.66 3.66 22.53
N ALA A 42 1.47 3.52 21.94
CA ALA A 42 0.34 2.82 22.55
C ALA A 42 0.52 1.29 22.59
N LEU A 43 1.42 0.72 21.77
CA LEU A 43 1.69 -0.72 21.71
C LEU A 43 2.70 -1.23 22.77
N ASN A 44 2.97 -0.46 23.83
CA ASN A 44 4.00 -0.76 24.85
C ASN A 44 3.73 -2.00 25.73
N ARG A 45 2.66 -2.78 25.50
CA ARG A 45 2.39 -4.02 26.25
C ARG A 45 3.07 -5.21 25.54
N THR A 46 3.65 -6.13 26.32
CA THR A 46 4.34 -7.36 25.85
C THR A 46 3.57 -8.17 24.80
N ARG A 47 2.23 -8.11 24.80
CA ARG A 47 1.34 -8.79 23.83
C ARG A 47 1.39 -8.22 22.41
N HIS A 48 1.92 -7.02 22.20
CA HIS A 48 1.90 -6.33 20.91
C HIS A 48 3.29 -6.17 20.27
N THR A 49 4.32 -6.85 20.78
CA THR A 49 5.71 -6.73 20.29
C THR A 49 5.85 -6.90 18.78
N ILE A 50 5.12 -7.84 18.17
CA ILE A 50 5.17 -8.07 16.71
C ILE A 50 4.55 -6.88 15.94
N GLN A 51 3.40 -6.37 16.38
CA GLN A 51 2.74 -5.22 15.77
C GLN A 51 3.58 -3.95 15.93
N LYS A 52 4.20 -3.78 17.11
CA LYS A 52 5.09 -2.67 17.41
C LYS A 52 6.30 -2.68 16.47
N ARG A 53 7.01 -3.81 16.35
CA ARG A 53 8.16 -3.96 15.44
C ARG A 53 7.79 -3.68 13.98
N HIS A 54 6.61 -4.14 13.55
CA HIS A 54 6.11 -3.86 12.20
C HIS A 54 5.89 -2.36 11.98
N ALA A 55 5.19 -1.69 12.89
CA ALA A 55 4.95 -0.25 12.81
C ALA A 55 6.25 0.57 12.90
N GLU A 56 7.19 0.16 13.74
CA GLU A 56 8.54 0.75 13.83
C GLU A 56 9.31 0.60 12.51
N SER A 57 9.24 -0.57 11.87
CA SER A 57 9.85 -0.79 10.55
C SER A 57 9.27 0.14 9.49
N LEU A 58 7.95 0.34 9.47
CA LEU A 58 7.31 1.29 8.56
C LEU A 58 7.74 2.74 8.84
N LEU A 59 7.83 3.13 10.11
CA LEU A 59 8.30 4.46 10.51
C LEU A 59 9.77 4.68 10.12
N GLN A 60 10.61 3.65 10.26
CA GLN A 60 12.02 3.71 9.85
C GLN A 60 12.12 3.95 8.34
N ARG A 61 11.37 3.20 7.52
CA ARG A 61 11.32 3.41 6.06
C ARG A 61 10.91 4.82 5.67
N ILE A 62 9.97 5.43 6.39
CA ILE A 62 9.59 6.84 6.19
C ILE A 62 10.77 7.77 6.54
N THR A 63 11.43 7.52 7.66
CA THR A 63 12.52 8.35 8.16
C THR A 63 13.72 8.32 7.22
N ASP A 64 14.14 7.13 6.79
CA ASP A 64 15.24 6.95 5.83
C ASP A 64 14.93 7.65 4.50
N ALA A 65 13.72 7.44 3.96
CA ALA A 65 13.33 8.07 2.70
C ALA A 65 13.21 9.60 2.80
N ASN A 66 12.88 10.14 3.96
CA ASN A 66 12.89 11.59 4.18
C ASN A 66 14.32 12.14 4.26
N ALA A 67 15.22 11.45 4.97
CA ALA A 67 16.62 11.84 5.06
C ALA A 67 17.29 11.87 3.67
N GLU A 68 16.91 10.95 2.78
CA GLU A 68 17.42 10.86 1.41
C GLU A 68 16.65 11.71 0.39
N ASN A 69 15.65 12.50 0.81
CA ASN A 69 14.71 13.19 -0.09
C ASN A 69 14.02 12.25 -1.13
N ALA A 70 13.91 10.97 -0.81
CA ALA A 70 13.37 9.90 -1.65
C ALA A 70 11.95 9.48 -1.25
N ALA A 71 11.27 10.20 -0.35
CA ALA A 71 9.94 9.85 0.14
C ALA A 71 8.86 9.72 -0.95
N HIS A 72 8.97 10.48 -2.04
CA HIS A 72 8.12 10.36 -3.23
C HIS A 72 8.28 9.01 -3.96
N ARG A 73 9.38 8.28 -3.74
CA ARG A 73 9.69 6.97 -4.33
C ARG A 73 9.26 5.80 -3.47
N LEU A 74 8.72 6.04 -2.28
CA LEU A 74 8.24 4.97 -1.42
C LEU A 74 7.15 4.17 -2.13
N LYS A 75 7.16 2.85 -1.90
CA LYS A 75 6.14 1.93 -2.40
C LYS A 75 5.19 1.57 -1.27
N LYS A 76 3.89 1.54 -1.58
CA LYS A 76 2.84 1.00 -0.71
C LYS A 76 3.17 -0.41 -0.23
N THR A 77 2.55 -0.84 0.86
CA THR A 77 2.67 -2.22 1.35
C THR A 77 2.22 -3.23 0.30
N ALA A 78 2.76 -4.46 0.34
CA ALA A 78 2.46 -5.48 -0.66
C ALA A 78 0.95 -5.76 -0.80
N ALA A 79 0.21 -5.75 0.32
CA ALA A 79 -1.24 -5.94 0.33
C ALA A 79 -1.98 -4.83 -0.44
N GLU A 80 -1.63 -3.56 -0.19
CA GLU A 80 -2.29 -2.44 -0.87
C GLU A 80 -1.84 -2.30 -2.32
N ALA A 81 -0.57 -2.60 -2.62
CA ALA A 81 -0.07 -2.66 -3.99
C ALA A 81 -0.77 -3.75 -4.81
N LEU A 82 -1.04 -4.92 -4.21
CA LEU A 82 -1.81 -5.99 -4.85
C LEU A 82 -3.27 -5.57 -5.07
N LYS A 83 -3.89 -4.95 -4.07
CA LYS A 83 -5.26 -4.42 -4.17
C LYS A 83 -5.38 -3.40 -5.30
N GLU A 84 -4.46 -2.44 -5.41
CA GLU A 84 -4.46 -1.49 -6.52
C GLU A 84 -4.29 -2.16 -7.89
N LYS A 85 -3.44 -3.18 -7.98
CA LYS A 85 -3.26 -3.95 -9.23
C LYS A 85 -4.57 -4.62 -9.63
N LEU A 86 -5.28 -5.25 -8.68
CA LEU A 86 -6.58 -5.88 -8.91
C LEU A 86 -7.66 -4.85 -9.29
N ASP A 87 -7.71 -3.71 -8.58
CA ASP A 87 -8.66 -2.63 -8.87
C ASP A 87 -8.40 -2.00 -10.25
N ARG A 88 -7.16 -2.00 -10.74
CA ARG A 88 -6.84 -1.59 -12.12
C ARG A 88 -7.29 -2.63 -13.14
N LEU A 89 -7.03 -3.92 -12.89
CA LEU A 89 -7.49 -5.00 -13.77
C LEU A 89 -9.02 -5.02 -13.91
N HIS A 90 -9.77 -4.87 -12.82
CA HIS A 90 -11.24 -4.78 -12.88
C HIS A 90 -11.73 -3.54 -13.63
N ARG A 91 -11.02 -2.41 -13.51
CA ARG A 91 -11.35 -1.20 -14.29
C ARG A 91 -11.08 -1.41 -15.78
N ASP A 92 -9.94 -1.98 -16.12
CA ASP A 92 -9.58 -2.32 -17.49
C ASP A 92 -10.60 -3.28 -18.11
N GLU A 93 -10.98 -4.34 -17.39
CA GLU A 93 -12.03 -5.27 -17.80
C GLU A 93 -13.34 -4.55 -18.10
N ARG A 94 -13.78 -3.65 -17.19
CA ARG A 94 -15.02 -2.89 -17.38
C ARG A 94 -14.94 -2.00 -18.64
N ILE A 95 -13.83 -1.32 -18.87
CA ILE A 95 -13.63 -0.46 -20.04
C ILE A 95 -13.68 -1.30 -21.32
N LEU A 96 -13.01 -2.44 -21.36
CA LEU A 96 -12.97 -3.33 -22.53
C LEU A 96 -14.37 -3.90 -22.84
N ARG A 97 -15.12 -4.32 -21.81
CA ARG A 97 -16.51 -4.77 -21.95
C ARG A 97 -17.42 -3.64 -22.44
N MET A 98 -17.25 -2.41 -21.93
CA MET A 98 -18.01 -1.24 -22.40
C MET A 98 -17.70 -0.87 -23.86
N ALA A 99 -16.48 -1.12 -24.31
CA ALA A 99 -16.06 -0.93 -25.70
C ALA A 99 -16.53 -2.06 -26.64
N GLN A 100 -17.36 -3.00 -26.16
CA GLN A 100 -17.89 -4.14 -26.91
C GLN A 100 -16.80 -5.02 -27.54
N ILE A 101 -15.62 -5.09 -26.92
CA ILE A 101 -14.56 -6.00 -27.34
C ILE A 101 -15.01 -7.45 -27.08
N PRO A 102 -14.77 -8.40 -28.00
CA PRO A 102 -15.11 -9.81 -27.81
C PRO A 102 -14.51 -10.38 -26.51
N GLU A 103 -15.27 -11.20 -25.79
CA GLU A 103 -14.84 -11.73 -24.47
C GLU A 103 -13.50 -12.47 -24.55
N GLU A 104 -13.23 -13.19 -25.64
CA GLU A 104 -11.96 -13.89 -25.88
C GLU A 104 -10.76 -12.93 -25.91
N ASP A 105 -10.92 -11.77 -26.55
CA ASP A 105 -9.90 -10.73 -26.63
C ASP A 105 -9.72 -10.00 -25.29
N VAL A 106 -10.81 -9.79 -24.54
CA VAL A 106 -10.77 -9.23 -23.18
C VAL A 106 -9.95 -10.15 -22.25
N GLN A 107 -10.23 -11.44 -22.28
CA GLN A 107 -9.53 -12.43 -21.44
C GLN A 107 -8.05 -12.57 -21.83
N ALA A 108 -7.73 -12.55 -23.13
CA ALA A 108 -6.35 -12.55 -23.60
C ALA A 108 -5.57 -11.31 -23.11
N MET A 109 -6.18 -10.12 -23.22
CA MET A 109 -5.56 -8.87 -22.75
C MET A 109 -5.35 -8.83 -21.23
N LEU A 110 -6.32 -9.29 -20.44
CA LEU A 110 -6.21 -9.36 -18.98
C LEU A 110 -5.14 -10.37 -18.55
N THR A 111 -5.05 -11.52 -19.23
CA THR A 111 -4.03 -12.55 -18.97
C THR A 111 -2.61 -12.01 -19.21
N ILE A 112 -2.39 -11.28 -20.31
CA ILE A 112 -1.10 -10.64 -20.60
C ILE A 112 -0.73 -9.63 -19.50
N LYS A 113 -1.69 -8.80 -19.08
CA LYS A 113 -1.45 -7.83 -17.99
C LYS A 113 -1.17 -8.52 -16.65
N MET A 114 -1.91 -9.56 -16.29
CA MET A 114 -1.68 -10.35 -15.09
C MET A 114 -0.29 -10.98 -15.07
N ASN A 115 0.14 -11.59 -16.18
CA ASN A 115 1.48 -12.18 -16.30
C ASN A 115 2.58 -11.14 -16.14
N LYS A 116 2.40 -9.94 -16.71
CA LYS A 116 3.32 -8.80 -16.50
C LYS A 116 3.41 -8.39 -15.03
N TYR A 117 2.31 -8.48 -14.28
CA TYR A 117 2.31 -8.16 -12.85
C TYR A 117 2.90 -9.25 -11.94
N ALA A 118 3.02 -10.50 -12.43
CA ALA A 118 3.56 -11.65 -11.70
C ALA A 118 5.09 -11.79 -11.79
N ILE A 119 5.74 -11.08 -12.73
CA ILE A 119 7.19 -11.18 -13.01
C ILE A 119 8.05 -10.23 -12.14
N HIS A 120 7.45 -9.46 -11.21
CA HIS A 120 8.13 -8.48 -10.36
C HIS A 120 7.64 -8.53 -8.91
#